data_AF-A0A9E0AG71-F1
#
_entry.id   AF-A0A9E0AG71-F1
#
_cell.length_a   1.000
_cell.length_b   1.000
_cell.length_c   1.000
_cell.angle_alpha   90.00
_cell.angle_beta   90.00
_cell.angle_gamma   90.00
#
_symmetry.space_group_name_H-M   'P 1'
#
loop_
_entity.id
_entity.type
_entity.pdbx_description
1 polymer ?
#
loop_
_entity_poly.entity_id
_entity_poly.type
_entity_poly.pdbx_seq_one_letter_code
_entity_poly.pdbx_strand_id
1 'polypeptide(L)'
;TYVLVTCTSPAEIEGSLIYKMLNETEPYMAFIELAPHNRGKGKRYDRVAGCLIAFACRLSFILGEGPYKGWLAFDVQEPDKKEEIRLMAHYCTQYKAKRLAGTTTLVISPEDGEALIDRYLR
;
A
#
# COMPACT_ATOMS: atom_id res chain seq x y z
N THR A 1 -1.32 -13.41 2.30
CA THR A 1 -0.20 -12.82 1.54
C THR A 1 -0.53 -12.84 0.08
N TYR A 2 -0.15 -11.79 -0.65
CA TYR A 2 -0.37 -11.63 -2.08
C TYR A 2 0.95 -11.28 -2.77
N VAL A 3 1.09 -11.69 -4.02
CA VAL A 3 2.25 -11.36 -4.87
C VAL A 3 1.77 -10.74 -6.17
N LEU A 4 2.56 -9.81 -6.71
CA LEU A 4 2.36 -9.25 -8.04
C LEU A 4 3.34 -9.91 -8.99
N VAL A 5 2.82 -10.42 -10.11
CA VAL A 5 3.59 -11.03 -11.20
C VAL A 5 3.08 -10.48 -12.52
N THR A 6 3.89 -10.59 -13.58
CA THR A 6 3.40 -10.27 -14.94
C THR A 6 2.74 -11.49 -15.58
N CYS A 7 1.85 -11.28 -16.55
CA CYS A 7 1.24 -12.38 -17.30
C CYS A 7 2.27 -13.16 -18.14
N THR A 8 3.36 -12.50 -18.56
CA THR A 8 4.41 -13.08 -19.39
C THR A 8 5.48 -13.81 -18.58
N SER A 9 5.65 -13.46 -17.30
CA SER A 9 6.62 -14.06 -16.38
C SER A 9 5.98 -14.37 -15.01
N PRO A 10 5.00 -15.29 -14.94
CA PRO A 10 4.26 -15.57 -13.69
C PRO A 10 5.12 -16.19 -12.57
N ALA A 11 6.30 -16.71 -12.90
CA ALA A 11 7.26 -17.24 -11.93
C ALA A 11 8.14 -16.14 -11.30
N GLU A 12 8.18 -14.93 -11.88
CA GLU A 12 8.97 -13.81 -11.37
C GLU A 12 8.08 -12.89 -10.51
N ILE A 13 8.45 -12.76 -9.24
CA ILE A 13 7.72 -11.91 -8.28
C ILE A 13 8.24 -10.48 -8.42
N GLU A 14 7.33 -9.56 -8.76
CA GLU A 14 7.64 -8.13 -8.93
C GLU A 14 7.46 -7.34 -7.63
N GLY A 15 6.64 -7.86 -6.73
CA GLY A 15 6.44 -7.36 -5.38
C GLY A 15 5.46 -8.21 -4.58
N SER A 16 5.33 -7.94 -3.28
CA SER A 16 4.45 -8.66 -2.38
C SER A 16 3.76 -7.74 -1.38
N LEU A 17 2.60 -8.20 -0.90
CA LEU A 17 1.75 -7.53 0.06
C LEU A 17 1.32 -8.52 1.15
N ILE A 18 1.48 -8.12 2.41
CA ILE A 18 0.83 -8.78 3.54
C ILE A 18 -0.29 -7.87 4.03
N TYR A 19 -1.51 -8.36 3.89
CA TYR A 19 -2.73 -7.70 4.35
C TYR A 19 -3.30 -8.45 5.55
N LYS A 20 -3.83 -7.71 6.53
CA LYS A 20 -4.42 -8.22 7.76
C LYS A 20 -5.73 -7.50 8.06
N MET A 21 -6.61 -8.16 8.79
CA MET A 21 -7.75 -7.54 9.47
C MET A 21 -7.39 -7.43 10.96
N LEU A 22 -7.13 -6.23 11.46
CA LEU A 22 -6.93 -6.01 12.89
C LEU A 22 -8.29 -6.05 13.59
N ASN A 23 -8.35 -6.72 14.74
CA ASN A 23 -9.59 -6.91 15.50
C ASN A 23 -10.76 -7.40 14.62
N GLU A 24 -10.44 -8.24 13.63
CA GLU A 24 -11.37 -8.83 12.65
C GLU A 24 -12.08 -7.84 11.71
N THR A 25 -11.94 -6.52 11.90
CA THR A 25 -12.76 -5.50 11.21
C THR A 25 -11.97 -4.39 10.53
N GLU A 26 -10.73 -4.12 10.96
CA GLU A 26 -9.93 -3.01 10.47
C GLU A 26 -8.91 -3.46 9.41
N PRO A 27 -9.05 -3.02 8.15
CA PRO A 27 -8.08 -3.27 7.08
C PRO A 27 -6.69 -2.69 7.37
N TYR A 28 -5.68 -3.56 7.33
CA TYR A 28 -4.31 -3.18 7.63
C TYR A 28 -3.31 -3.75 6.63
N MET A 29 -2.51 -2.88 6.01
CA MET A 29 -1.39 -3.27 5.16
C MET A 29 -0.15 -3.45 6.04
N ALA A 30 0.12 -4.71 6.42
CA ALA A 30 1.20 -5.04 7.34
C ALA A 30 2.59 -4.94 6.72
N PHE A 31 2.73 -5.35 5.45
CA PHE A 31 4.00 -5.25 4.73
C PHE A 31 3.76 -5.03 3.25
N ILE A 32 4.64 -4.25 2.63
CA ILE A 32 4.76 -4.10 1.19
C ILE A 32 6.24 -4.18 0.81
N GLU A 33 6.57 -5.05 -0.13
CA GLU A 33 7.94 -5.26 -0.57
C GLU A 33 8.00 -5.29 -2.10
N LEU A 34 8.99 -4.61 -2.67
CA LEU A 34 9.19 -4.56 -4.13
C LEU A 34 10.39 -5.42 -4.50
N ALA A 35 10.37 -6.08 -5.65
CA ALA A 35 11.58 -6.74 -6.15
C ALA A 35 12.72 -5.71 -6.34
N PRO A 36 13.99 -6.08 -6.12
CA PRO A 36 15.12 -5.15 -6.19
C PRO A 36 15.19 -4.35 -7.50
N HIS A 37 14.87 -4.99 -8.63
CA HIS A 37 14.86 -4.35 -9.96
C HIS A 37 13.70 -3.38 -10.19
N ASN A 38 12.75 -3.26 -9.27
CA ASN A 38 11.64 -2.31 -9.32
C ASN A 38 11.78 -1.16 -8.32
N ARG A 39 12.95 -1.02 -7.68
CA ARG A 39 13.25 0.05 -6.71
C ARG A 39 14.10 1.15 -7.34
N GLY A 40 13.91 2.39 -6.91
CA GLY A 40 14.78 3.52 -7.27
C GLY A 40 14.69 3.98 -8.73
N LYS A 41 15.80 4.53 -9.24
CA LYS A 41 15.93 5.00 -10.62
C LYS A 41 16.25 3.82 -11.54
N GLY A 42 15.65 3.79 -12.74
CA GLY A 42 15.88 2.71 -13.71
C GLY A 42 15.10 1.42 -13.43
N LYS A 43 14.01 1.51 -12.66
CA LYS A 43 13.09 0.39 -12.39
C LYS A 43 12.62 -0.28 -13.69
N ARG A 44 12.57 -1.62 -13.70
CA ARG A 44 12.07 -2.41 -14.84
C ARG A 44 10.58 -2.15 -15.07
N TYR A 45 9.80 -2.23 -14.00
CA TYR A 45 8.38 -1.90 -14.03
C TYR A 45 8.10 -0.66 -13.20
N ASP A 46 7.42 0.30 -13.83
CA ASP A 46 6.82 1.40 -13.09
C ASP A 46 5.56 0.91 -12.35
N ARG A 47 5.21 1.58 -11.24
CA ARG A 47 3.94 1.42 -10.52
C ARG A 47 3.71 0.14 -9.71
N VAL A 48 4.69 -0.74 -9.54
CA VAL A 48 4.56 -1.96 -8.70
C VAL A 48 3.96 -1.67 -7.31
N ALA A 49 4.51 -0.68 -6.58
CA ALA A 49 3.96 -0.26 -5.29
C ALA A 49 2.51 0.24 -5.41
N GLY A 50 2.22 1.05 -6.43
CA GLY A 50 0.88 1.57 -6.69
C GLY A 50 -0.15 0.47 -6.90
N CYS A 51 0.18 -0.56 -7.69
CA CYS A 51 -0.71 -1.71 -7.90
C CYS A 51 -0.98 -2.47 -6.61
N LEU A 52 0.05 -2.72 -5.79
CA LEU A 52 -0.10 -3.42 -4.51
C LEU A 52 -0.95 -2.61 -3.52
N ILE A 53 -0.72 -1.30 -3.40
CA ILE A 53 -1.48 -0.42 -2.51
C ILE A 53 -2.93 -0.30 -2.98
N ALA A 54 -3.16 -0.13 -4.29
CA ALA A 54 -4.49 -0.08 -4.86
C ALA A 54 -5.24 -1.41 -4.63
N PHE A 55 -4.54 -2.55 -4.73
CA PHE A 55 -5.13 -3.84 -4.42
C PHE A 55 -5.48 -3.96 -2.92
N ALA A 56 -4.63 -3.46 -2.02
CA ALA A 56 -4.95 -3.39 -0.59
C ALA A 56 -6.19 -2.49 -0.32
N CYS A 57 -6.32 -1.37 -1.03
CA CYS A 57 -7.54 -0.54 -0.97
C CYS A 57 -8.76 -1.30 -1.50
N ARG A 58 -8.63 -2.07 -2.58
CA ARG A 58 -9.74 -2.90 -3.06
C ARG A 58 -10.18 -3.93 -2.01
N LEU A 59 -9.22 -4.54 -1.33
CA LEU A 59 -9.51 -5.47 -0.24
C LEU A 59 -10.21 -4.78 0.94
N SER A 60 -9.87 -3.53 1.29
CA SER A 60 -10.57 -2.82 2.37
C SER A 60 -12.05 -2.55 2.07
N PHE A 61 -12.44 -2.39 0.82
CA PHE A 61 -13.86 -2.31 0.44
C PHE A 61 -14.58 -3.65 0.50
N ILE A 62 -13.87 -4.75 0.22
CA ILE A 62 -14.43 -6.11 0.20
C ILE A 62 -14.55 -6.67 1.62
N LEU A 63 -13.53 -6.47 2.46
CA LEU A 63 -13.36 -7.12 3.75
C LEU A 63 -13.58 -6.18 4.95
N GLY A 64 -13.41 -4.87 4.77
CA GLY A 64 -13.64 -3.91 5.84
C GLY A 64 -15.11 -3.80 6.23
N GLU A 65 -15.38 -3.65 7.52
CA GLU A 65 -16.73 -3.61 8.07
C GLU A 65 -17.01 -2.32 8.84
N GLY A 66 -18.30 -1.95 8.92
CA GLY A 66 -18.78 -0.79 9.67
C GLY A 66 -17.99 0.49 9.34
N PRO A 67 -17.42 1.18 10.36
CA PRO A 67 -16.69 2.44 10.16
C PRO A 67 -15.36 2.28 9.41
N TYR A 68 -14.83 1.07 9.30
CA TYR A 68 -13.53 0.79 8.65
C TYR A 68 -13.67 0.39 7.18
N LYS A 69 -14.89 0.22 6.67
CA LYS A 69 -15.11 -0.17 5.28
C LYS A 69 -14.48 0.85 4.32
N GLY A 70 -13.61 0.35 3.43
CA GLY A 70 -12.88 1.17 2.45
C GLY A 70 -11.65 1.91 3.01
N TRP A 71 -11.49 2.02 4.33
CA TRP A 71 -10.29 2.59 4.94
C TRP A 71 -9.13 1.60 4.88
N LEU A 72 -7.90 2.08 4.71
CA LEU A 72 -6.70 1.25 4.82
C LEU A 72 -5.69 1.93 5.74
N ALA A 73 -5.30 1.26 6.83
CA ALA A 73 -4.27 1.72 7.75
C ALA A 73 -2.94 0.97 7.54
N PHE A 74 -1.82 1.64 7.83
CA PHE A 74 -0.49 1.04 7.88
C PHE A 74 0.50 1.92 8.64
N ASP A 75 1.50 1.31 9.25
CA ASP A 75 2.62 2.03 9.88
C ASP A 75 3.82 2.15 8.95
N VAL A 76 4.51 3.28 9.04
CA VAL A 76 5.84 3.47 8.43
C VAL A 76 6.90 3.28 9.50
N GLN A 77 7.78 2.29 9.32
CA GLN A 77 8.85 1.98 10.27
C GLN A 77 10.19 1.98 9.55
N GLU A 78 11.09 2.88 9.96
CA GLU A 78 12.47 2.94 9.47
C GLU A 78 13.42 3.13 10.67
N PRO A 79 14.60 2.49 10.69
CA PRO A 79 15.58 2.69 11.76
C PRO A 79 16.07 4.14 11.85
N ASP A 80 16.17 4.80 10.70
CA ASP A 80 16.58 6.20 10.59
C ASP A 80 15.34 7.12 10.55
N LYS A 81 15.28 8.07 11.49
CA LYS A 81 14.12 8.96 11.63
C LYS A 81 13.89 9.87 10.43
N LYS A 82 14.96 10.27 9.73
CA LYS A 82 14.87 11.12 8.54
C LYS A 82 14.32 10.31 7.36
N GLU A 83 14.73 9.06 7.20
CA GLU A 83 14.14 8.17 6.20
C GLU A 83 12.68 7.81 6.53
N GLU A 84 12.31 7.63 7.80
CA GLU A 84 10.91 7.44 8.22
C GLU A 84 10.03 8.62 7.78
N ILE A 85 10.49 9.85 8.06
CA ILE A 85 9.78 11.08 7.67
C ILE A 85 9.69 11.20 6.15
N ARG A 86 10.78 10.91 5.44
CA ARG A 86 10.83 10.94 3.98
C ARG A 86 9.87 9.92 3.37
N LEU A 87 9.82 8.72 3.92
CA LEU A 87 8.96 7.64 3.45
C LEU A 87 7.48 7.95 3.73
N MET A 88 7.15 8.47 4.92
CA MET A 88 5.81 8.98 5.20
C MET A 88 5.39 10.06 4.20
N ALA A 89 6.26 11.05 3.94
CA ALA A 89 5.98 12.10 2.96
C ALA A 89 5.80 11.54 1.54
N HIS A 90 6.56 10.51 1.16
CA HIS A 90 6.36 9.81 -0.11
C HIS A 90 4.97 9.19 -0.20
N TYR A 91 4.53 8.47 0.85
CA TYR A 91 3.18 7.90 0.88
C TYR A 91 2.08 8.96 0.79
N CYS A 92 2.22 10.06 1.53
CA CYS A 92 1.24 11.15 1.51
C CYS A 92 1.15 11.80 0.12
N THR A 93 2.28 12.03 -0.55
CA THR A 93 2.30 12.71 -1.85
C THR A 93 1.93 11.81 -3.02
N GLN A 94 2.38 10.56 -3.05
CA GLN A 94 2.15 9.66 -4.18
C GLN A 94 0.84 8.90 -4.10
N TYR A 95 0.42 8.55 -2.88
CA TYR A 95 -0.73 7.67 -2.64
C TYR A 95 -1.80 8.33 -1.77
N LYS A 96 -1.74 9.65 -1.58
CA LYS A 96 -2.73 10.46 -0.85
C LYS A 96 -2.97 9.98 0.60
N ALA A 97 -2.02 9.24 1.16
CA ALA A 97 -2.12 8.81 2.54
C ALA A 97 -2.13 10.01 3.49
N LYS A 98 -2.82 9.90 4.61
CA LYS A 98 -2.94 10.93 5.63
C LYS A 98 -2.35 10.41 6.92
N ARG A 99 -1.47 11.19 7.53
CA ARG A 99 -0.82 10.81 8.78
C ARG A 99 -1.74 11.07 9.96
N LEU A 100 -1.89 10.08 10.84
CA LEU A 100 -2.51 10.29 12.14
C LEU A 100 -1.54 11.09 13.03
N ALA A 101 -2.01 12.25 13.51
CA ALA A 101 -1.18 13.22 14.21
C ALA A 101 -0.42 12.58 15.38
N GLY A 102 0.90 12.83 15.47
CA GLY A 102 1.75 12.30 16.54
C GLY A 102 2.19 10.84 16.39
N THR A 103 1.74 10.12 15.35
CA THR A 103 2.04 8.68 15.16
C THR A 103 2.87 8.45 13.88
N THR A 104 3.28 7.20 13.64
CA THR A 104 3.82 6.75 12.34
C THR A 104 2.76 6.11 11.45
N THR A 105 1.51 6.10 11.91
CA THR A 105 0.39 5.50 11.22
C THR A 105 -0.13 6.42 10.13
N LEU A 106 -0.27 5.86 8.94
CA LEU A 106 -0.90 6.48 7.79
C LEU A 106 -2.22 5.77 7.48
N VAL A 107 -3.18 6.55 7.00
CA VAL A 107 -4.48 6.04 6.54
C VAL A 107 -4.76 6.52 5.12
N ILE A 108 -5.35 5.66 4.32
CA ILE A 108 -5.95 6.02 3.03
C ILE A 108 -7.46 5.96 3.23
N SER A 109 -8.15 7.05 2.92
CA SER A 109 -9.62 7.12 3.05
C SER A 109 -10.30 6.36 1.90
N PRO A 110 -11.58 5.97 2.04
CA PRO A 110 -12.31 5.29 0.98
C PRO A 110 -12.24 6.02 -0.36
N GLU A 111 -12.42 7.35 -0.36
CA GLU A 111 -12.41 8.16 -1.58
C GLU A 111 -11.03 8.16 -2.25
N ASP A 112 -9.97 8.29 -1.46
CA ASP A 112 -8.59 8.26 -1.96
C ASP A 112 -8.21 6.84 -2.43
N GLY A 113 -8.69 5.81 -1.73
CA GLY A 113 -8.51 4.40 -2.09
C GLY A 113 -9.19 4.03 -3.41
N GLU A 114 -10.42 4.50 -3.62
CA GLU A 114 -11.14 4.33 -4.89
C GLU A 114 -10.39 5.01 -6.04
N ALA A 115 -9.88 6.23 -5.82
CA ALA A 115 -9.05 6.92 -6.82
C ALA A 115 -7.75 6.17 -7.15
N LEU A 116 -7.16 5.45 -6.19
CA LEU A 116 -5.99 4.59 -6.44
C LEU A 116 -6.37 3.33 -7.20
N ILE A 117 -7.49 2.68 -6.85
CA ILE A 117 -8.02 1.52 -7.58
C ILE A 117 -8.23 1.90 -9.05
N ASP A 118 -8.88 3.02 -9.32
CA ASP A 118 -9.14 3.51 -10.66
C ASP A 118 -7.86 3.83 -11.45
N ARG A 119 -6.83 4.33 -10.77
CA ARG A 119 -5.56 4.70 -11.40
C ARG A 119 -4.67 3.49 -11.74
N TYR A 120 -4.69 2.45 -10.91
CA TYR A 120 -3.69 1.37 -10.97
C TYR A 120 -4.25 0.00 -11.37
N LEU A 121 -5.57 -0.24 -11.25
CA LEU A 121 -6.18 -1.55 -11.49
C LEU A 121 -7.20 -1.58 -12.63
N ARG A 122 -7.41 -0.46 -13.34
CA ARG A 122 -8.23 -0.41 -14.56
C ARG A 122 -7.43 -0.73 -15.81
#